data_AF-A0A2H0U4G3-F1
#
_entry.id   AF-A0A2H0U4G3-F1
#
_cell.length_a   1.000
_cell.length_b   1.000
_cell.length_c   1.000
_cell.angle_alpha   90.00
_cell.angle_beta   90.00
_cell.angle_gamma   90.00
#
_symmetry.space_group_name_H-M   'P 1'
#
loop_
_entity.id
_entity.type
_entity.pdbx_description
1 polymer ?
#
loop_
_entity_poly.entity_id
_entity_poly.type
_entity_poly.pdbx_seq_one_letter_code
_entity_poly.pdbx_strand_id
1 'polypeptide(L)'
;MVNKNTDNIIEATDERIAVLQQMSHEFHMLYAEAMGEYGDKELKLIDDVLNFGYKIIQTVGIVAGFGFTAIGYVKNIYLFVSGEGILLLSIVYGVYKIKKIYSVNLSSIQSSGDRKSKVFIEKSNIFQEVIPKAVNDKVIDMANFQSRLDAVDQKLLKEFSPDKKSNIKKDEDFLTPLIVFLVLGGLALLLSFVLPLCLR
;
A
#
# COMPACT_ATOMS: atom_id res chain seq x y z
N MET A 1 9.77 49.35 -28.06
CA MET A 1 9.01 48.35 -27.29
C MET A 1 9.79 48.05 -26.01
N VAL A 2 9.39 48.66 -24.90
CA VAL A 2 10.01 48.41 -23.59
C VAL A 2 9.39 47.12 -23.05
N ASN A 3 10.24 46.12 -22.78
CA ASN A 3 9.85 44.82 -22.24
C ASN A 3 9.28 45.03 -20.82
N LYS A 4 7.96 44.87 -20.66
CA LYS A 4 7.20 45.13 -19.43
C LYS A 4 7.30 44.02 -18.37
N ASN A 5 8.29 43.13 -18.45
CA ASN A 5 8.41 41.98 -17.54
C ASN A 5 9.57 42.08 -16.54
N THR A 6 10.27 43.22 -16.49
CA THR A 6 11.42 43.44 -15.59
C THR A 6 11.02 44.05 -14.24
N ASP A 7 9.75 44.38 -14.03
CA ASP A 7 9.28 45.17 -12.87
C ASP A 7 9.12 44.36 -11.56
N ASN A 8 9.37 43.04 -11.58
CA ASN A 8 9.23 42.18 -10.40
C ASN A 8 10.54 41.55 -9.92
N ILE A 9 11.67 41.95 -10.51
CA ILE A 9 12.99 41.51 -10.07
C ILE A 9 13.40 42.41 -8.90
N ILE A 10 13.43 41.83 -7.70
CA ILE A 10 13.78 42.54 -6.47
C ILE A 10 15.17 42.07 -6.04
N GLU A 11 15.96 43.00 -5.51
CA GLU A 11 17.23 42.68 -4.85
C GLU A 11 16.97 41.76 -3.65
N ALA A 12 17.69 40.65 -3.59
CA ALA A 12 17.62 39.69 -2.51
C ALA A 12 18.41 40.25 -1.31
N THR A 13 17.69 40.82 -0.34
CA THR A 13 18.29 41.19 0.94
C THR A 13 18.66 39.95 1.75
N ASP A 14 19.65 40.05 2.62
CA ASP A 14 20.10 38.94 3.48
C ASP A 14 18.94 38.37 4.32
N GLU A 15 18.01 39.23 4.74
CA GLU A 15 16.77 38.84 5.45
C GLU A 15 15.84 37.97 4.59
N ARG A 16 15.68 38.29 3.30
CA ARG A 16 14.85 37.51 2.36
C ARG A 16 15.49 36.17 2.00
N ILE A 17 16.82 36.15 1.89
CA ILE A 17 17.59 34.92 1.68
C ILE A 17 17.41 33.99 2.89
N ALA A 18 17.47 34.54 4.11
CA ALA A 18 17.24 33.77 5.34
C ALA A 18 15.83 33.18 5.40
N VAL A 19 14.79 33.96 5.06
CA VAL A 19 13.40 33.47 5.00
C VAL A 19 13.24 32.35 3.96
N LEU A 20 13.83 32.49 2.77
CA LEU A 20 13.79 31.44 1.73
C LEU A 20 14.48 30.15 2.17
N GLN A 21 15.63 30.26 2.83
CA GLN A 21 16.35 29.11 3.38
C GLN A 21 15.55 28.43 4.49
N GLN A 22 14.89 29.20 5.38
CA GLN A 22 14.02 28.66 6.41
C GLN A 22 12.82 27.92 5.80
N MET A 23 12.12 28.52 4.84
CA MET A 23 10.99 27.88 4.15
C MET A 23 11.40 26.58 3.45
N SER A 24 12.57 26.56 2.82
CA SER A 24 13.11 25.35 2.20
C SER A 24 13.44 24.27 3.23
N HIS A 25 14.03 24.65 4.36
CA HIS A 25 14.34 23.73 5.45
C HIS A 25 13.07 23.09 6.06
N GLU A 26 12.06 23.91 6.39
CA GLU A 26 10.76 23.44 6.88
C GLU A 26 10.07 22.50 5.88
N PHE A 27 10.13 22.84 4.58
CA PHE A 27 9.62 21.97 3.52
C PHE A 27 10.34 20.61 3.48
N HIS A 28 11.67 20.58 3.54
CA HIS A 28 12.43 19.33 3.49
C HIS A 28 12.22 18.46 4.73
N MET A 29 12.06 19.08 5.91
CA MET A 29 11.67 18.39 7.14
C MET A 29 10.30 17.72 6.98
N LEU A 30 9.30 18.47 6.51
CA LEU A 30 7.94 17.96 6.29
C LEU A 30 7.91 16.86 5.22
N TYR A 31 8.72 17.00 4.16
CA TYR A 31 8.89 15.97 3.14
C TYR A 31 9.48 14.68 3.72
N ALA A 32 10.53 14.80 4.55
CA ALA A 32 11.17 13.66 5.19
C ALA A 32 10.21 12.94 6.15
N GLU A 33 9.44 13.68 6.94
CA GLU A 33 8.43 13.13 7.85
C GLU A 33 7.30 12.42 7.09
N ALA A 34 6.75 13.06 6.06
CA ALA A 34 5.70 12.47 5.23
C ALA A 34 6.18 11.21 4.51
N MET A 35 7.38 11.24 3.91
CA MET A 35 7.95 10.07 3.23
C MET A 35 8.34 8.95 4.21
N GLY A 36 8.78 9.29 5.43
CA GLY A 36 8.99 8.33 6.50
C GLY A 36 7.70 7.60 6.86
N GLU A 37 6.60 8.33 7.07
CA GLU A 37 5.29 7.73 7.38
C GLU A 37 4.76 6.85 6.23
N TYR A 38 5.02 7.22 4.97
CA TYR A 38 4.71 6.38 3.82
C TYR A 38 5.54 5.10 3.79
N GLY A 39 6.85 5.21 4.04
CA GLY A 39 7.75 4.06 4.12
C GLY A 39 7.36 3.09 5.24
N ASP A 40 7.00 3.60 6.41
CA ASP A 40 6.54 2.78 7.54
C ASP A 40 5.23 2.04 7.22
N LYS A 41 4.29 2.71 6.53
CA LYS A 41 3.04 2.06 6.08
C LYS A 41 3.32 0.95 5.06
N GLU A 42 4.23 1.16 4.12
CA GLU A 42 4.64 0.15 3.14
C GLU A 42 5.32 -1.05 3.81
N LEU A 43 6.27 -0.81 4.71
CA LEU A 43 6.93 -1.85 5.50
C LEU A 43 5.94 -2.66 6.33
N LYS A 44 4.97 -1.98 6.98
CA LYS A 44 3.92 -2.65 7.73
C LYS A 44 3.03 -3.53 6.87
N LEU A 45 2.68 -3.08 5.66
CA LEU A 45 1.95 -3.90 4.69
C LEU A 45 2.74 -5.13 4.24
N ILE A 46 4.06 -4.98 4.03
CA ILE A 46 4.94 -6.11 3.69
C ILE A 46 5.01 -7.10 4.86
N ASP A 47 5.18 -6.61 6.09
CA ASP A 47 5.22 -7.44 7.29
C ASP A 47 3.89 -8.17 7.51
N ASP A 48 2.75 -7.50 7.32
CA ASP A 48 1.42 -8.13 7.38
C ASP A 48 1.27 -9.24 6.32
N VAL A 49 1.81 -9.06 5.10
CA VAL A 49 1.81 -10.08 4.05
C VAL A 49 2.69 -11.27 4.43
N LEU A 50 3.89 -11.03 4.95
CA LEU A 50 4.81 -12.07 5.38
C LEU A 50 4.24 -12.88 6.55
N ASN A 51 3.71 -12.19 7.57
CA ASN A 51 3.03 -12.81 8.70
C ASN A 51 1.81 -13.63 8.27
N PHE A 52 1.03 -13.12 7.30
CA PHE A 52 -0.09 -13.86 6.74
C PHE A 52 0.37 -15.12 5.99
N GLY A 53 1.41 -15.00 5.15
CA GLY A 53 2.01 -16.14 4.46
C GLY A 53 2.53 -17.22 5.42
N TYR A 54 3.19 -16.80 6.50
CA TYR A 54 3.66 -17.72 7.55
C TYR A 54 2.50 -18.49 8.21
N LYS A 55 1.41 -17.79 8.57
CA LYS A 55 0.21 -18.41 9.14
C LYS A 55 -0.46 -19.42 8.20
N ILE A 56 -0.49 -19.14 6.89
CA ILE A 56 -1.00 -20.11 5.90
C ILE A 56 -0.12 -21.36 5.87
N ILE A 57 1.20 -21.19 5.74
CA ILE A 57 2.14 -22.33 5.67
C ILE A 57 2.01 -23.19 6.93
N GLN A 58 1.93 -22.56 8.10
CA GLN A 58 1.73 -23.26 9.37
C GLN A 58 0.40 -24.02 9.40
N THR A 59 -0.70 -23.39 8.97
CA THR A 59 -2.02 -24.02 8.93
C THR A 59 -2.03 -25.22 7.96
N VAL A 60 -1.46 -25.06 6.77
CA VAL A 60 -1.31 -26.14 5.79
C VAL A 60 -0.46 -27.29 6.35
N GLY A 61 0.65 -26.98 7.03
CA GLY A 61 1.51 -27.98 7.65
C GLY A 61 0.79 -28.77 8.74
N ILE A 62 -0.01 -28.10 9.57
CA ILE A 62 -0.84 -28.74 10.60
C ILE A 62 -1.87 -29.66 9.94
N VAL A 63 -2.63 -29.16 8.95
CA VAL A 63 -3.66 -29.95 8.25
C VAL A 63 -3.05 -31.15 7.55
N ALA A 64 -1.93 -30.97 6.83
CA ALA A 64 -1.23 -32.08 6.17
C ALA A 64 -0.71 -33.12 7.17
N GLY A 65 -0.14 -32.68 8.30
CA GLY A 65 0.34 -33.58 9.36
C GLY A 65 -0.80 -34.41 9.97
N PHE A 66 -1.94 -33.78 10.26
CA PHE A 66 -3.13 -34.49 10.71
C PHE A 66 -3.69 -35.44 9.64
N GLY A 67 -3.78 -34.99 8.39
CA GLY A 67 -4.25 -35.78 7.26
C GLY A 67 -3.43 -37.06 7.08
N PHE A 68 -2.10 -36.97 6.98
CA PHE A 68 -1.23 -38.13 6.83
C PHE A 68 -1.31 -39.10 8.01
N THR A 69 -1.40 -38.59 9.23
CA THR A 69 -1.52 -39.43 10.43
C THR A 69 -2.88 -40.16 10.47
N ALA A 70 -3.93 -39.53 9.97
CA ALA A 70 -5.28 -40.06 10.05
C ALA A 70 -5.60 -41.10 8.97
N ILE A 71 -4.86 -41.15 7.85
CA ILE A 71 -5.07 -42.10 6.74
C ILE A 71 -5.19 -43.56 7.22
N GLY A 72 -4.40 -43.96 8.22
CA GLY A 72 -4.43 -45.32 8.78
C GLY A 72 -5.72 -45.71 9.52
N TYR A 73 -6.57 -44.74 9.87
CA TYR A 73 -7.80 -44.92 10.64
C TYR A 73 -9.07 -44.60 9.83
N VAL A 74 -8.92 -44.24 8.56
CA VAL A 74 -10.03 -43.86 7.68
C VAL A 74 -10.85 -45.09 7.30
N LYS A 75 -12.16 -45.04 7.51
CA LYS A 75 -13.10 -46.10 7.09
C LYS A 75 -13.56 -45.94 5.64
N ASN A 76 -13.61 -44.70 5.15
CA ASN A 76 -14.00 -44.38 3.78
C ASN A 76 -12.98 -43.44 3.11
N ILE A 77 -12.07 -44.04 2.34
CA ILE A 77 -10.96 -43.34 1.67
C ILE A 77 -11.47 -42.29 0.66
N TYR A 78 -12.58 -42.57 -0.04
CA TYR A 78 -13.15 -41.64 -1.02
C TYR A 78 -13.70 -40.38 -0.36
N LEU A 79 -14.40 -40.55 0.77
CA LEU A 79 -14.93 -39.43 1.54
C LEU A 79 -13.78 -38.59 2.13
N PHE A 80 -12.74 -39.25 2.64
CA PHE A 80 -11.54 -38.59 3.15
C PHE A 80 -10.83 -37.76 2.08
N VAL A 81 -10.54 -38.35 0.91
CA VAL A 81 -9.91 -37.64 -0.22
C VAL A 81 -10.78 -36.49 -0.72
N SER A 82 -12.11 -36.65 -0.74
CA SER A 82 -13.02 -35.56 -1.12
C SER A 82 -13.02 -34.42 -0.10
N GLY A 83 -12.96 -34.71 1.20
CA GLY A 83 -12.87 -33.71 2.27
C GLY A 83 -11.57 -32.94 2.23
N GLU A 84 -10.43 -33.64 2.13
CA GLU A 84 -9.10 -33.03 1.93
C GLU A 84 -9.07 -32.18 0.65
N GLY A 85 -9.64 -32.67 -0.45
CA GLY A 85 -9.71 -31.93 -1.71
C GLY A 85 -10.48 -30.62 -1.59
N ILE A 86 -11.62 -30.61 -0.88
CA ILE A 86 -12.40 -29.40 -0.61
C ILE A 86 -11.59 -28.41 0.25
N LEU A 87 -10.94 -28.89 1.31
CA LEU A 87 -10.12 -28.03 2.17
C LEU A 87 -8.94 -27.43 1.40
N LEU A 88 -8.25 -28.22 0.59
CA LEU A 88 -7.13 -27.76 -0.21
C LEU A 88 -7.57 -26.70 -1.24
N LEU A 89 -8.68 -26.94 -1.94
CA LEU A 89 -9.26 -25.94 -2.86
C LEU A 89 -9.65 -24.64 -2.15
N SER A 90 -10.15 -24.73 -0.91
CA SER A 90 -10.50 -23.56 -0.08
C SER A 90 -9.27 -22.74 0.28
N ILE A 91 -8.19 -23.41 0.64
CA ILE A 91 -6.90 -22.78 0.95
C ILE A 91 -6.36 -22.09 -0.31
N VAL A 92 -6.31 -22.79 -1.44
CA VAL A 92 -5.84 -22.22 -2.73
C VAL A 92 -6.68 -21.01 -3.13
N TYR A 93 -8.01 -21.11 -3.02
CA TYR A 93 -8.92 -20.01 -3.33
C TYR A 93 -8.72 -18.81 -2.39
N GLY A 94 -8.58 -19.04 -1.09
CA GLY A 94 -8.29 -18.01 -0.09
C GLY A 94 -6.97 -17.30 -0.37
N VAL A 95 -5.90 -18.06 -0.62
CA VAL A 95 -4.58 -17.52 -1.00
C VAL A 95 -4.68 -16.68 -2.27
N TYR A 96 -5.37 -17.17 -3.30
CA TYR A 96 -5.56 -16.45 -4.56
C TYR A 96 -6.30 -15.12 -4.36
N LYS A 97 -7.41 -15.13 -3.61
CA LYS A 97 -8.20 -13.93 -3.29
C LYS A 97 -7.37 -12.91 -2.52
N ILE A 98 -6.62 -13.36 -1.52
CA ILE A 98 -5.80 -12.48 -0.69
C ILE A 98 -4.65 -11.89 -1.51
N LYS A 99 -3.95 -12.70 -2.33
CA LYS A 99 -2.96 -12.19 -3.29
C LYS A 99 -3.55 -11.12 -4.20
N LYS A 100 -4.78 -11.31 -4.70
CA LYS A 100 -5.46 -10.35 -5.57
C LYS A 100 -5.78 -9.04 -4.84
N ILE A 101 -6.31 -9.12 -3.61
CA ILE A 101 -6.60 -7.94 -2.78
C ILE A 101 -5.31 -7.16 -2.49
N TYR A 102 -4.25 -7.86 -2.07
CA TYR A 102 -2.96 -7.22 -1.82
C TYR A 102 -2.34 -6.61 -3.07
N SER A 103 -2.37 -7.29 -4.22
CA SER A 103 -1.84 -6.73 -5.47
C SER A 103 -2.56 -5.45 -5.90
N VAL A 104 -3.88 -5.39 -5.71
CA VAL A 104 -4.68 -4.19 -6.00
C VAL A 104 -4.38 -3.08 -4.99
N ASN A 105 -4.25 -3.41 -3.70
CA ASN A 105 -3.93 -2.42 -2.68
C ASN A 105 -2.50 -1.88 -2.82
N LEU A 106 -1.53 -2.74 -3.14
CA LEU A 106 -0.12 -2.37 -3.32
C LEU A 106 0.06 -1.47 -4.55
N SER A 107 -0.56 -1.81 -5.68
CA SER A 107 -0.55 -0.94 -6.87
C SER A 107 -1.25 0.40 -6.63
N SER A 108 -2.35 0.41 -5.85
CA SER A 108 -3.02 1.64 -5.43
C SER A 108 -2.11 2.52 -4.58
N ILE A 109 -1.42 1.94 -3.59
CA ILE A 109 -0.51 2.64 -2.68
C ILE A 109 0.70 3.18 -3.44
N GLN A 110 1.33 2.36 -4.28
CA GLN A 110 2.47 2.77 -5.11
C GLN A 110 2.09 3.91 -6.06
N SER A 111 0.93 3.82 -6.72
CA SER A 111 0.45 4.91 -7.59
C SER A 111 0.14 6.21 -6.86
N SER A 112 -0.22 6.13 -5.57
CA SER A 112 -0.48 7.29 -4.72
C SER A 112 0.82 7.90 -4.21
N GLY A 113 1.79 7.05 -3.83
CA GLY A 113 3.15 7.46 -3.47
C GLY A 113 3.86 8.15 -4.63
N ASP A 114 3.81 7.58 -5.84
CA ASP A 114 4.43 8.16 -7.03
C ASP A 114 3.84 9.54 -7.38
N ARG A 115 2.52 9.70 -7.25
CA ARG A 115 1.83 10.99 -7.48
C ARG A 115 2.28 12.04 -6.48
N LYS A 116 2.28 11.71 -5.20
CA LYS A 116 2.70 12.62 -4.13
C LYS A 116 4.19 12.98 -4.23
N SER A 117 5.04 12.00 -4.52
CA SER A 117 6.47 12.19 -4.75
C SER A 117 6.74 13.16 -5.90
N LYS A 118 6.03 13.04 -7.03
CA LYS A 118 6.15 13.97 -8.16
C LYS A 118 5.86 15.42 -7.77
N VAL A 119 4.81 15.67 -6.98
CA VAL A 119 4.46 17.03 -6.54
C VAL A 119 5.50 17.60 -5.58
N PHE A 120 6.06 16.76 -4.69
CA PHE A 120 7.15 17.17 -3.82
C PHE A 120 8.45 17.47 -4.57
N ILE A 121 8.80 16.67 -5.58
CA ILE A 121 9.94 16.92 -6.47
C ILE A 121 9.72 18.25 -7.23
N GLU A 122 8.49 18.52 -7.70
CA GLU A 122 8.14 19.78 -8.35
C GLU A 122 8.39 20.99 -7.42
N LYS A 123 7.99 20.88 -6.13
CA LYS A 123 8.27 21.93 -5.12
C LYS A 123 9.76 22.08 -4.82
N SER A 124 10.49 20.97 -4.70
CA SER A 124 11.95 20.97 -4.47
C SER A 124 12.70 21.64 -5.61
N ASN A 125 12.30 21.40 -6.87
CA ASN A 125 12.93 22.00 -8.04
C ASN A 125 12.75 23.52 -8.08
N ILE A 126 11.62 24.05 -7.59
CA ILE A 126 11.39 25.51 -7.47
C ILE A 126 12.41 26.11 -6.49
N PHE A 127 12.62 25.50 -5.32
CA PHE A 127 13.60 25.97 -4.35
C PHE A 127 15.04 25.85 -4.87
N GLN A 128 15.38 24.75 -5.54
CA GLN A 128 16.71 24.55 -6.15
C GLN A 128 17.00 25.55 -7.27
N GLU A 129 15.99 26.07 -7.96
CA GLU A 129 16.17 27.09 -9.00
C GLU A 129 16.35 28.50 -8.42
N VAL A 130 15.62 28.82 -7.34
CA VAL A 130 15.55 30.19 -6.80
C VAL A 130 16.60 30.48 -5.73
N ILE A 131 16.94 29.52 -4.87
CA ILE A 131 17.94 29.72 -3.81
C ILE A 131 19.32 30.09 -4.37
N PRO A 132 19.86 29.41 -5.40
CA PRO A 132 21.16 29.79 -5.95
C PRO A 132 21.16 31.19 -6.58
N LYS A 133 20.08 31.59 -7.25
CA LYS A 133 19.91 32.94 -7.82
C LYS A 133 19.82 34.01 -6.72
N ALA A 134 19.12 33.69 -5.63
CA ALA A 134 19.02 34.56 -4.46
C ALA A 134 20.37 34.75 -3.75
N VAL A 135 21.14 33.68 -3.58
CA VAL A 135 22.41 33.68 -2.83
C VAL A 135 23.58 34.23 -3.67
N ASN A 136 23.69 33.81 -4.93
CA ASN A 136 24.84 34.14 -5.77
C ASN A 136 24.64 35.45 -6.54
N ASP A 137 23.44 35.65 -7.10
CA ASP A 137 23.17 36.77 -8.01
C ASP A 137 22.41 37.92 -7.31
N LYS A 138 22.02 37.72 -6.04
CA LYS A 138 21.18 38.64 -5.25
C LYS A 138 19.91 39.10 -5.97
N VAL A 139 19.34 38.22 -6.79
CA VAL A 139 18.23 38.54 -7.69
C VAL A 139 17.12 37.52 -7.50
N ILE A 140 15.91 37.99 -7.17
CA ILE A 140 14.73 37.14 -7.04
C ILE A 140 13.55 37.78 -7.77
N ASP A 141 12.95 37.01 -8.68
CA ASP A 141 11.61 37.30 -9.21
C ASP A 141 10.56 36.73 -8.23
N MET A 142 10.19 37.53 -7.24
CA MET A 142 9.30 37.07 -6.17
C MET A 142 7.88 36.79 -6.67
N ALA A 143 7.40 37.53 -7.66
CA ALA A 143 6.05 37.32 -8.18
C ALA A 143 5.93 35.96 -8.89
N ASN A 144 6.93 35.60 -9.69
CA ASN A 144 6.99 34.31 -10.36
C ASN A 144 7.25 33.15 -9.39
N PHE A 145 8.16 33.34 -8.42
CA PHE A 145 8.41 32.36 -7.37
C PHE A 145 7.14 32.06 -6.55
N GLN A 146 6.47 33.10 -6.03
CA GLN A 146 5.26 32.95 -5.23
C GLN A 146 4.14 32.26 -6.04
N SER A 147 3.92 32.68 -7.29
CA SER A 147 2.92 32.08 -8.18
C SER A 147 3.17 30.59 -8.44
N ARG A 148 4.43 30.20 -8.68
CA ARG A 148 4.81 28.78 -8.87
C ARG A 148 4.67 27.99 -7.58
N LEU A 149 5.03 28.57 -6.44
CA LEU A 149 4.91 27.94 -5.12
C LEU A 149 3.45 27.71 -4.76
N ASP A 150 2.59 28.72 -4.91
CA ASP A 150 1.16 28.65 -4.66
C ASP A 150 0.47 27.60 -5.55
N ALA A 151 0.87 27.52 -6.83
CA ALA A 151 0.36 26.51 -7.76
C ALA A 151 0.70 25.09 -7.32
N VAL A 152 1.91 24.86 -6.82
CA VAL A 152 2.34 23.55 -6.30
C VAL A 152 1.71 23.25 -4.94
N ASP A 153 1.53 24.25 -4.09
CA ASP A 153 0.84 24.10 -2.80
C ASP A 153 -0.63 23.73 -2.99
N GLN A 154 -1.31 24.29 -4.00
CA GLN A 154 -2.65 23.83 -4.36
C GLN A 154 -2.68 22.39 -4.87
N LYS A 155 -1.63 21.93 -5.58
CA LYS A 155 -1.52 20.52 -5.99
C LYS A 155 -1.29 19.62 -4.78
N LEU A 156 -0.40 20.00 -3.86
CA LEU A 156 -0.18 19.29 -2.60
C LEU A 156 -1.48 19.19 -1.80
N LEU A 157 -2.19 20.31 -1.62
CA LEU A 157 -3.47 20.32 -0.93
C LEU A 157 -4.49 19.39 -1.59
N LYS A 158 -4.54 19.30 -2.93
CA LYS A 158 -5.45 18.38 -3.63
C LYS A 158 -5.06 16.91 -3.48
N GLU A 159 -3.78 16.58 -3.59
CA GLU A 159 -3.27 15.20 -3.49
C GLU A 159 -3.19 14.68 -2.03
N PHE A 160 -3.14 15.59 -1.06
CA PHE A 160 -3.14 15.29 0.38
C PHE A 160 -4.49 15.55 1.06
N SER A 161 -5.42 16.20 0.38
CA SER A 161 -6.82 16.17 0.80
C SER A 161 -7.25 14.71 0.93
N PRO A 162 -8.05 14.36 1.95
CA PRO A 162 -8.53 13.00 2.12
C PRO A 162 -9.32 12.62 0.87
N ASP A 163 -8.66 11.89 -0.02
CA ASP A 163 -9.28 11.41 -1.23
C ASP A 163 -10.41 10.48 -0.77
N LYS A 164 -11.66 10.83 -1.10
CA LYS A 164 -12.89 10.19 -0.60
C LYS A 164 -13.01 8.71 -0.99
N LYS A 165 -11.99 8.15 -1.67
CA LYS A 165 -11.95 6.80 -2.19
C LYS A 165 -10.54 6.22 -2.04
N SER A 166 -10.10 5.98 -0.80
CA SER A 166 -9.26 4.79 -0.61
C SER A 166 -10.14 3.59 -0.93
N ASN A 167 -10.18 3.17 -2.20
CA ASN A 167 -10.83 1.94 -2.65
C ASN A 167 -10.02 0.74 -2.15
N ILE A 168 -9.71 0.69 -0.86
CA ILE A 168 -9.31 -0.54 -0.18
C ILE A 168 -10.55 -1.39 -0.27
N LYS A 169 -10.61 -2.22 -1.31
CA LYS A 169 -11.67 -3.23 -1.45
C LYS A 169 -11.43 -4.23 -0.33
N LYS A 170 -12.04 -3.97 0.82
CA LYS A 170 -12.35 -5.01 1.79
C LYS A 170 -13.38 -5.89 1.12
N ASP A 171 -12.91 -6.89 0.38
CA ASP A 171 -13.77 -7.91 -0.22
C ASP A 171 -14.25 -8.82 0.93
N GLU A 172 -15.01 -8.29 1.91
CA GLU A 172 -15.44 -9.03 3.11
C GLU A 172 -16.26 -10.27 2.74
N ASP A 173 -16.87 -10.25 1.54
CA ASP A 173 -17.68 -11.33 0.98
C ASP A 173 -16.90 -12.61 0.63
N PHE A 174 -15.55 -12.62 0.55
CA PHE A 174 -14.81 -13.86 0.28
C PHE A 174 -14.66 -14.76 1.52
N LEU A 175 -14.83 -14.24 2.73
CA LEU A 175 -14.74 -15.02 3.96
C LEU A 175 -15.89 -16.01 4.09
N THR A 176 -17.10 -15.60 3.71
CA THR A 176 -18.32 -16.42 3.76
C THR A 176 -18.18 -17.75 3.00
N PRO A 177 -17.84 -17.78 1.68
CA PRO A 177 -17.67 -19.03 0.96
C PRO A 177 -16.51 -19.87 1.53
N LEU A 178 -15.45 -19.24 2.03
CA LEU A 178 -14.31 -19.94 2.64
C LEU A 178 -14.70 -20.67 3.93
N ILE A 179 -15.53 -20.05 4.77
CA ILE A 179 -16.11 -20.68 5.97
C ILE A 179 -17.01 -21.85 5.56
N VAL A 180 -17.87 -21.67 4.54
CA VAL A 180 -18.75 -22.75 4.06
C VAL A 180 -17.94 -23.95 3.60
N PHE A 181 -16.89 -23.75 2.80
CA PHE A 181 -16.06 -24.86 2.35
C PHE A 181 -15.25 -25.50 3.48
N LEU A 182 -14.81 -24.72 4.47
CA LEU A 182 -14.11 -25.25 5.64
C LEU A 182 -15.04 -26.15 6.48
N VAL A 183 -16.29 -25.71 6.69
CA VAL A 183 -17.31 -26.52 7.37
C VAL A 183 -17.62 -27.78 6.57
N LEU A 184 -17.88 -27.67 5.26
CA LEU A 184 -18.19 -28.83 4.41
C LEU A 184 -17.03 -29.84 4.34
N GLY A 185 -15.81 -29.36 4.15
CA GLY A 185 -14.61 -30.19 4.11
C GLY A 185 -14.33 -30.86 5.46
N GLY A 186 -14.46 -30.12 6.56
CA GLY A 186 -14.34 -30.67 7.92
C GLY A 186 -15.41 -31.71 8.24
N LEU A 187 -16.65 -31.51 7.79
CA LEU A 187 -17.75 -32.45 7.99
C LEU A 187 -17.55 -33.72 7.15
N ALA A 188 -17.08 -33.60 5.91
CA ALA A 188 -16.69 -34.73 5.07
C ALA A 188 -15.53 -35.53 5.67
N LEU A 189 -14.52 -34.86 6.23
CA LEU A 189 -13.44 -35.52 6.97
C LEU A 189 -13.97 -36.28 8.19
N LEU A 190 -14.79 -35.65 9.02
CA LEU A 190 -15.38 -36.31 10.20
C LEU A 190 -16.21 -37.54 9.82
N LEU A 191 -17.04 -37.42 8.78
CA LEU A 191 -17.85 -38.53 8.30
C LEU A 191 -17.00 -39.68 7.74
N SER A 192 -15.79 -39.41 7.24
CA SER A 192 -14.88 -40.44 6.69
C SER A 192 -14.39 -41.45 7.74
N PHE A 193 -14.42 -41.08 9.02
CA PHE A 193 -14.07 -41.96 10.15
C PHE A 193 -15.27 -42.73 10.72
N VAL A 194 -16.48 -42.21 10.54
CA VAL A 194 -17.70 -42.75 11.17
C VAL A 194 -18.47 -43.67 10.24
N LEU A 195 -18.63 -43.28 8.96
CA LEU A 195 -19.41 -44.03 7.98
C LEU A 195 -18.54 -45.10 7.28
N PRO A 196 -18.78 -46.40 7.52
CA PRO A 196 -18.21 -47.44 6.68
C PRO A 196 -18.80 -47.36 5.27
N LEU A 197 -18.05 -47.84 4.25
CA LEU A 197 -18.55 -47.99 2.89
C LEU A 197 -19.85 -48.81 2.93
N CYS A 198 -20.99 -48.15 2.73
CA CYS A 198 -22.30 -48.80 2.62
C CYS A 198 -22.50 -49.27 1.17
N LEU A 199 -21.53 -50.01 0.64
CA LEU A 199 -21.56 -50.67 -0.67
C LEU A 199 -20.79 -51.97 -0.50
N ARG A 200 -21.51 -53.00 -0.06
CA ARG A 200 -21.10 -54.39 -0.12
C ARG A 200 -22.04 -55.10 -1.09
#